data_AF-A0A2G5L3R3-F1
#
_entry.id   AF-A0A2G5L3R3-F1
#
_cell.length_a   1.000
_cell.length_b   1.000
_cell.length_c   1.000
_cell.angle_alpha   90.00
_cell.angle_beta   90.00
_cell.angle_gamma   90.00
#
_symmetry.space_group_name_H-M   'P 1'
#
loop_
_entity.id
_entity.type
_entity.pdbx_description
1 polymer ?
#
loop_
_entity_poly.entity_id
_entity_poly.type
_entity_poly.pdbx_seq_one_letter_code
_entity_poly.pdbx_strand_id
1 'polypeptide(L)'
;MDQLEYLESERQKIWKKIIELDELIQKKTSDYEKEAQQASRKTSEFRNKTEKAKGNAEQFLSECQSILEELRTEKESLKKLNTSISRFYHTSKGNSEALQKDLDELTRRKSELENQINAVEEIYAGHEELVAQIGKLSSISTQASDLFNKINTLHKQAISRKEEVDSLYYEIHGYDEEGAEGEEDTHVEGIKDKLDSTFEQLESDFQELGKKVEKIENESKTNYDNFITSKDDSFEKKIKTWNSEYSRIKEQIESLLPNALTAGLSHAYSEKKVKEESDSKKLRTQFYVGIFFLVLVSLIPFLVSINLLKEGKEISEVLLDLPRLVISILPLYVPVMWLAYSANKKLNLSKRLIEEYTHKEVLSKTFEGLSRQIDELEDHDYDVSSELRIKLLFNIMEVSSENPGKLISDYNKSDHPLMDALDKSAKLSKAVDKLTGIPGMSKLTEILEKRQKRILNKELAGIDEALESTENESENA
;
A
#
# COMPACT_ATOMS: atom_id res chain seq x y z
N MET A 1 42.46 -6.97 -60.69
CA MET A 1 42.92 -6.89 -59.29
C MET A 1 43.95 -7.98 -59.12
N ASP A 2 45.18 -7.57 -58.84
CA ASP A 2 46.32 -8.45 -58.62
C ASP A 2 46.01 -9.42 -57.47
N GLN A 3 46.46 -10.68 -57.56
CA GLN A 3 46.31 -11.66 -56.47
C GLN A 3 46.86 -11.15 -55.12
N LEU A 4 47.85 -10.25 -55.18
CA LEU A 4 48.41 -9.55 -54.03
C LEU A 4 47.41 -8.60 -53.35
N GLU A 5 46.60 -7.90 -54.12
CA GLU A 5 45.62 -6.92 -53.64
C GLU A 5 44.46 -7.63 -52.90
N TYR A 6 44.06 -8.80 -53.40
CA TYR A 6 43.08 -9.67 -52.75
C TYR A 6 43.60 -10.22 -51.42
N LEU A 7 44.83 -10.72 -51.37
CA LEU A 7 45.44 -11.26 -50.15
C LEU A 7 45.66 -10.18 -49.08
N GLU A 8 46.04 -8.97 -49.47
CA GLU A 8 46.16 -7.83 -48.56
C GLU A 8 44.79 -7.45 -47.97
N SER A 9 43.73 -7.48 -48.78
CA SER A 9 42.35 -7.24 -48.33
C SER A 9 41.86 -8.30 -47.34
N GLU A 10 42.17 -9.58 -47.58
CA GLU A 10 41.83 -10.68 -46.66
C GLU A 10 42.63 -10.58 -45.37
N ARG A 11 43.93 -10.23 -45.43
CA ARG A 11 44.74 -9.99 -44.23
C ARG A 11 44.17 -8.86 -43.38
N GLN A 12 43.74 -7.76 -43.99
CA GLN A 12 43.10 -6.65 -43.28
C GLN A 12 41.76 -7.06 -42.65
N LYS A 13 40.93 -7.84 -43.35
CA LYS A 13 39.68 -8.38 -42.79
C LYS A 13 39.93 -9.31 -41.61
N ILE A 14 40.91 -10.21 -41.72
CA ILE A 14 41.27 -11.14 -40.65
C ILE A 14 41.82 -10.38 -39.44
N TRP A 15 42.72 -9.41 -39.64
CA TRP A 15 43.24 -8.58 -38.56
C TRP A 15 42.14 -7.77 -37.87
N LYS A 16 41.23 -7.20 -38.65
CA LYS A 16 40.06 -6.50 -38.09
C LYS A 16 39.22 -7.44 -37.22
N LYS A 17 39.02 -8.68 -37.67
CA LYS A 17 38.25 -9.69 -36.93
C LYS A 17 38.97 -10.18 -35.67
N ILE A 18 40.30 -10.26 -35.69
CA ILE A 18 41.11 -10.58 -34.51
C ILE A 18 41.02 -9.44 -33.48
N ILE A 19 41.09 -8.19 -33.91
CA ILE A 19 40.92 -7.02 -33.03
C ILE A 19 39.52 -7.00 -32.41
N GLU A 20 38.47 -7.24 -33.21
CA GLU A 20 37.09 -7.35 -32.72
C GLU A 20 36.92 -8.49 -31.69
N LEU A 21 37.62 -9.62 -31.88
CA LEU A 21 37.60 -10.75 -30.94
C LEU A 21 38.37 -10.46 -29.65
N ASP A 22 39.50 -9.76 -29.71
CA ASP A 22 40.26 -9.34 -28.52
C ASP A 22 39.48 -8.33 -27.67
N GLU A 23 38.79 -7.38 -28.31
CA GLU A 23 37.86 -6.46 -27.64
C GLU A 23 36.71 -7.20 -26.94
N LEU A 24 36.19 -8.28 -27.53
CA LEU A 24 35.14 -9.11 -26.94
C LEU A 24 35.63 -9.90 -25.72
N ILE A 25 36.89 -10.34 -25.70
CA ILE A 25 37.47 -11.11 -24.58
C ILE A 25 37.82 -10.19 -23.39
N GLN A 26 38.16 -8.92 -23.64
CA GLN A 26 38.48 -7.94 -22.58
C GLN A 26 37.27 -7.31 -21.90
N LYS A 27 36.05 -7.49 -22.42
CA LYS A 27 34.80 -6.96 -21.82
C LYS A 27 34.48 -7.65 -20.49
N LYS A 28 34.26 -6.85 -19.43
CA LYS A 28 33.81 -7.37 -18.11
C LYS A 28 32.29 -7.56 -18.11
N THR A 29 31.76 -8.39 -17.21
CA THR A 29 30.31 -8.62 -17.03
C THR A 29 29.49 -7.32 -16.87
N SER A 30 30.08 -6.28 -16.26
CA SER A 30 29.46 -4.95 -16.13
C SER A 30 29.25 -4.21 -17.46
N ASP A 31 30.10 -4.45 -18.47
CA ASP A 31 29.98 -3.79 -19.77
C ASP A 31 28.88 -4.41 -20.63
N TYR A 32 28.69 -5.73 -20.52
CA TYR A 32 27.55 -6.43 -21.13
C TYR A 32 26.21 -5.99 -20.53
N GLU A 33 26.16 -5.71 -19.22
CA GLU A 33 24.95 -5.20 -18.57
C GLU A 33 24.60 -3.78 -19.07
N LYS A 34 25.61 -2.90 -19.21
CA LYS A 34 25.41 -1.55 -19.78
C LYS A 34 24.97 -1.60 -21.24
N GLU A 35 25.57 -2.48 -22.04
CA GLU A 35 25.21 -2.67 -23.45
C GLU A 35 23.78 -3.22 -23.58
N ALA A 36 23.38 -4.18 -22.72
CA ALA A 36 22.02 -4.69 -22.64
C ALA A 36 21.01 -3.61 -22.19
N GLN A 37 21.35 -2.77 -21.22
CA GLN A 37 20.51 -1.64 -20.81
C GLN A 37 20.36 -0.60 -21.93
N GLN A 38 21.43 -0.26 -22.64
CA GLN A 38 21.38 0.64 -23.79
C GLN A 38 20.58 0.05 -24.94
N ALA A 39 20.75 -1.24 -25.24
CA ALA A 39 19.97 -1.95 -26.25
C ALA A 39 18.48 -2.00 -25.87
N SER A 40 18.14 -2.22 -24.60
CA SER A 40 16.77 -2.19 -24.08
C SER A 40 16.14 -0.79 -24.21
N ARG A 41 16.89 0.27 -23.88
CA ARG A 41 16.46 1.66 -24.07
C ARG A 41 16.22 1.98 -25.55
N LYS A 42 17.16 1.64 -26.44
CA LYS A 42 17.00 1.81 -27.89
C LYS A 42 15.81 1.01 -28.43
N THR A 43 15.61 -0.22 -27.96
CA THR A 43 14.46 -1.05 -28.36
C THR A 43 13.15 -0.40 -27.93
N SER A 44 13.09 0.16 -26.72
CA SER A 44 11.92 0.90 -26.23
C SER A 44 11.68 2.19 -27.04
N GLU A 45 12.73 2.93 -27.39
CA GLU A 45 12.64 4.11 -28.26
C GLU A 45 12.14 3.75 -29.66
N PHE A 46 12.67 2.69 -30.28
CA PHE A 46 12.23 2.21 -31.59
C PHE A 46 10.79 1.70 -31.54
N ARG A 47 10.40 0.99 -30.46
CA ARG A 47 9.00 0.60 -30.24
C ARG A 47 8.09 1.82 -30.19
N ASN A 48 8.42 2.82 -29.39
CA ASN A 48 7.63 4.04 -29.26
C ASN A 48 7.56 4.83 -30.58
N LYS A 49 8.66 4.91 -31.33
CA LYS A 49 8.68 5.55 -32.66
C LYS A 49 7.83 4.78 -33.66
N THR A 50 7.90 3.45 -33.65
CA THR A 50 7.10 2.59 -34.54
C THR A 50 5.62 2.67 -34.20
N GLU A 51 5.29 2.76 -32.92
CA GLU A 51 3.91 2.90 -32.44
C GLU A 51 3.33 4.27 -32.82
N LYS A 52 4.11 5.36 -32.72
CA LYS A 52 3.73 6.66 -33.27
C LYS A 52 3.59 6.65 -34.79
N ALA A 53 4.51 6.01 -35.50
CA ALA A 53 4.44 5.91 -36.96
C ALA A 53 3.21 5.10 -37.41
N LYS A 54 2.88 4.03 -36.68
CA LYS A 54 1.66 3.23 -36.90
C LYS A 54 0.40 4.07 -36.65
N GLY A 55 0.34 4.81 -35.54
CA GLY A 55 -0.79 5.70 -35.25
C GLY A 55 -0.99 6.77 -36.33
N ASN A 56 0.10 7.39 -36.80
CA ASN A 56 0.04 8.35 -37.91
C ASN A 56 -0.43 7.67 -39.22
N ALA A 57 0.03 6.46 -39.50
CA ALA A 57 -0.39 5.72 -40.70
C ALA A 57 -1.88 5.33 -40.65
N GLU A 58 -2.38 4.93 -39.48
CA GLU A 58 -3.81 4.63 -39.26
C GLU A 58 -4.67 5.90 -39.40
N GLN A 59 -4.19 7.03 -38.88
CA GLN A 59 -4.85 8.32 -39.07
C GLN A 59 -4.92 8.71 -40.55
N PHE A 60 -3.80 8.64 -41.28
CA PHE A 60 -3.77 8.93 -42.71
C PHE A 60 -4.63 7.97 -43.53
N LEU A 61 -4.72 6.69 -43.13
CA LEU A 61 -5.60 5.72 -43.78
C LEU A 61 -7.07 6.13 -43.60
N SER A 62 -7.47 6.52 -42.40
CA SER A 62 -8.82 7.00 -42.09
C SER A 62 -9.17 8.28 -42.88
N GLU A 63 -8.26 9.24 -42.92
CA GLU A 63 -8.42 10.47 -43.72
C GLU A 63 -8.57 10.16 -45.21
N CYS A 64 -7.73 9.26 -45.75
CA CYS A 64 -7.83 8.83 -47.15
C CYS A 64 -9.16 8.11 -47.44
N GLN A 65 -9.67 7.30 -46.51
CA GLN A 65 -10.96 6.63 -46.66
C GLN A 65 -12.12 7.62 -46.66
N SER A 66 -12.10 8.62 -45.78
CA SER A 66 -13.10 9.70 -45.75
C SER A 66 -13.13 10.46 -47.07
N ILE A 67 -11.95 10.89 -47.55
CA ILE A 67 -11.81 11.59 -48.83
C ILE A 67 -12.33 10.73 -49.98
N LEU A 68 -12.07 9.42 -49.98
CA LEU A 68 -12.51 8.52 -51.05
C LEU A 68 -14.04 8.37 -51.08
N GLU A 69 -14.69 8.32 -49.92
CA GLU A 69 -16.16 8.34 -49.83
C GLU A 69 -16.75 9.67 -50.29
N GLU A 70 -16.18 10.80 -49.88
CA GLU A 70 -16.58 12.12 -50.39
C GLU A 70 -16.49 12.18 -51.92
N LEU A 71 -15.37 11.73 -52.50
CA LEU A 71 -15.14 11.68 -53.94
C LEU A 71 -16.13 10.75 -54.66
N ARG A 72 -16.56 9.65 -54.02
CA ARG A 72 -17.61 8.76 -54.56
C ARG A 72 -18.96 9.46 -54.59
N THR A 73 -19.33 10.16 -53.52
CA THR A 73 -20.60 10.90 -53.46
C THR A 73 -20.64 12.02 -54.50
N GLU A 74 -19.53 12.73 -54.67
CA GLU A 74 -19.42 13.82 -55.66
C GLU A 74 -19.42 13.30 -57.09
N LYS A 75 -18.80 12.14 -57.35
CA LYS A 75 -18.89 11.48 -58.66
C LYS A 75 -20.34 11.12 -59.01
N GLU A 76 -21.12 10.62 -58.06
CA GLU A 76 -22.52 10.28 -58.34
C GLU A 76 -23.43 11.52 -58.46
N SER A 77 -23.15 12.61 -57.75
CA SER A 77 -23.85 13.86 -57.96
C SER A 77 -23.57 14.44 -59.35
N LEU A 78 -22.32 14.39 -59.82
CA LEU A 78 -21.93 14.78 -61.18
C LEU A 78 -22.61 13.92 -62.25
N LYS A 79 -22.74 12.60 -62.02
CA LYS A 79 -23.43 11.70 -62.95
C LYS A 79 -24.92 12.03 -63.04
N LYS A 80 -25.58 12.30 -61.91
CA LYS A 80 -26.99 12.75 -61.87
C LYS A 80 -27.19 14.12 -62.54
N LEU A 81 -26.23 15.02 -62.36
CA LEU A 81 -26.27 16.34 -63.02
C LEU A 81 -26.14 16.18 -64.54
N ASN A 82 -25.18 15.37 -65.01
CA ASN A 82 -24.97 15.15 -66.44
C ASN A 82 -26.18 14.50 -67.14
N THR A 83 -26.85 13.55 -66.48
CA THR A 83 -28.09 12.96 -67.02
C THR A 83 -29.23 13.97 -67.07
N SER A 84 -29.32 14.86 -66.08
CA SER A 84 -30.32 15.94 -66.06
C SER A 84 -30.06 16.98 -67.16
N ILE A 85 -28.80 17.38 -67.36
CA ILE A 85 -28.40 18.29 -68.46
C ILE A 85 -28.72 17.66 -69.82
N SER A 86 -28.40 16.38 -70.01
CA SER A 86 -28.68 15.67 -71.26
C SER A 86 -30.19 15.63 -71.55
N ARG A 87 -31.01 15.35 -70.52
CA ARG A 87 -32.47 15.35 -70.65
C ARG A 87 -32.98 16.75 -71.02
N PHE A 88 -32.51 17.79 -70.34
CA PHE A 88 -32.89 19.17 -70.63
C PHE A 88 -32.51 19.59 -72.05
N TYR A 89 -31.31 19.22 -72.52
CA TYR A 89 -30.87 19.47 -73.89
C TYR A 89 -31.80 18.82 -74.92
N HIS A 90 -32.16 17.54 -74.75
CA HIS A 90 -33.07 16.85 -75.66
C HIS A 90 -34.48 17.45 -75.65
N THR A 91 -35.02 17.82 -74.49
CA THR A 91 -36.32 18.48 -74.38
C THR A 91 -36.31 19.87 -75.04
N SER A 92 -35.28 20.68 -74.76
CA SER A 92 -35.14 22.01 -75.35
C SER A 92 -35.00 21.94 -76.87
N LYS A 93 -34.24 20.97 -77.39
CA LYS A 93 -34.13 20.72 -78.83
C LYS A 93 -35.48 20.32 -79.45
N GLY A 94 -36.20 19.38 -78.84
CA GLY A 94 -37.52 18.95 -79.32
C GLY A 94 -38.54 20.10 -79.34
N ASN A 95 -38.53 20.95 -78.30
CA ASN A 95 -39.38 22.13 -78.25
C ASN A 95 -39.02 23.16 -79.33
N SER A 96 -37.74 23.35 -79.63
CA SER A 96 -37.30 24.24 -80.70
C SER A 96 -37.73 23.75 -82.09
N GLU A 97 -37.67 22.44 -82.33
CA GLU A 97 -38.14 21.83 -83.59
C GLU A 97 -39.66 21.95 -83.75
N ALA A 98 -40.42 21.76 -82.65
CA ALA A 98 -41.87 21.98 -82.65
C ALA A 98 -42.24 23.45 -82.92
N LEU A 99 -41.55 24.38 -82.25
CA LEU A 99 -41.79 25.82 -82.44
C LEU A 99 -41.51 26.28 -83.87
N GLN A 100 -40.47 25.72 -84.51
CA GLN A 100 -40.17 26.02 -85.90
C GLN A 100 -41.30 25.55 -86.83
N LYS A 101 -41.84 24.35 -86.57
CA LYS A 101 -42.98 23.82 -87.35
C LYS A 101 -44.22 24.68 -87.18
N ASP A 102 -44.51 25.14 -85.97
CA ASP A 102 -45.64 26.03 -85.69
C ASP A 102 -45.47 27.40 -86.36
N LEU A 103 -44.24 27.93 -86.41
CA LEU A 103 -43.91 29.18 -87.10
C LEU A 103 -44.15 29.07 -88.62
N ASP A 104 -43.76 27.94 -89.22
CA ASP A 104 -43.97 27.68 -90.64
C ASP A 104 -45.48 27.57 -90.95
N GLU A 105 -46.26 26.91 -90.09
CA GLU A 105 -47.72 26.82 -90.24
C GLU A 105 -48.42 28.17 -90.08
N LEU A 106 -48.03 28.97 -89.07
CA LEU A 106 -48.57 30.32 -88.86
C LEU A 106 -48.28 31.23 -90.06
N THR A 107 -47.09 31.14 -90.64
CA THR A 107 -46.72 31.92 -91.81
C THR A 107 -47.58 31.54 -93.02
N ARG A 108 -47.87 30.24 -93.19
CA ARG A 108 -48.79 29.76 -94.23
C ARG A 108 -50.21 30.29 -94.03
N ARG A 109 -50.75 30.18 -92.82
CA ARG A 109 -52.09 30.68 -92.48
C ARG A 109 -52.21 32.18 -92.66
N LYS A 110 -51.18 32.94 -92.30
CA LYS A 110 -51.14 34.38 -92.53
C LYS A 110 -51.29 34.72 -94.02
N SER A 111 -50.58 34.02 -94.90
CA SER A 111 -50.70 34.22 -96.35
C SER A 111 -52.09 33.83 -96.88
N GLU A 112 -52.68 32.75 -96.38
CA GLU A 112 -54.06 32.36 -96.70
C GLU A 112 -55.08 33.45 -96.28
N LEU A 113 -54.91 34.02 -95.08
CA LEU A 113 -55.74 35.12 -94.56
C LEU A 113 -55.59 36.41 -95.36
N GLU A 114 -54.37 36.80 -95.73
CA GLU A 114 -54.12 37.98 -96.58
C GLU A 114 -54.85 37.83 -97.93
N ASN A 115 -54.86 36.62 -98.50
CA ASN A 115 -55.62 36.34 -99.73
C ASN A 115 -57.14 36.43 -99.53
N GLN A 116 -57.65 35.94 -98.39
CA GLN A 116 -59.08 36.04 -98.06
C GLN A 116 -59.52 37.48 -97.79
N ILE A 117 -58.69 38.28 -97.11
CA ILE A 117 -58.98 39.69 -96.84
C ILE A 117 -59.06 40.47 -98.15
N ASN A 118 -58.13 40.26 -99.08
CA ASN A 118 -58.20 40.88 -100.41
C ASN A 118 -59.49 40.52 -101.16
N ALA A 119 -59.95 39.25 -101.05
CA ALA A 119 -61.22 38.82 -101.66
C ALA A 119 -62.45 39.46 -100.99
N VAL A 120 -62.40 39.69 -99.67
CA VAL A 120 -63.47 40.35 -98.92
C VAL A 120 -63.52 41.85 -99.20
N GLU A 121 -62.38 42.52 -99.32
CA GLU A 121 -62.30 43.94 -99.71
C GLU A 121 -62.91 44.18 -101.11
N GLU A 122 -62.75 43.22 -102.03
CA GLU A 122 -63.36 43.27 -103.37
C GLU A 122 -64.91 43.14 -103.31
N ILE A 123 -65.44 42.36 -102.36
CA ILE A 123 -66.88 42.17 -102.14
C ILE A 123 -67.51 43.39 -101.45
N TYR A 124 -66.79 44.02 -100.51
CA TYR A 124 -67.29 45.17 -99.74
C TYR A 124 -67.33 46.48 -100.54
N ALA A 125 -66.62 46.59 -101.66
CA ALA A 125 -66.70 47.74 -102.56
C ALA A 125 -68.09 47.94 -103.21
N GLY A 126 -69.02 46.97 -103.07
CA GLY A 126 -70.31 46.94 -103.78
C GLY A 126 -71.58 47.39 -103.05
N HIS A 127 -71.61 47.54 -101.71
CA HIS A 127 -72.88 47.79 -101.00
C HIS A 127 -72.77 48.62 -99.69
N GLU A 128 -72.95 49.94 -99.79
CA GLU A 128 -72.98 50.88 -98.64
C GLU A 128 -74.23 50.75 -97.74
N GLU A 129 -75.30 50.09 -98.19
CA GLU A 129 -76.60 50.12 -97.48
C GLU A 129 -76.77 48.99 -96.43
N LEU A 130 -75.87 47.99 -96.42
CA LEU A 130 -75.89 46.84 -95.48
C LEU A 130 -75.24 47.15 -94.12
N VAL A 131 -74.41 48.21 -94.05
CA VAL A 131 -73.64 48.59 -92.85
C VAL A 131 -74.56 49.11 -91.73
N ALA A 132 -75.66 49.80 -92.09
CA ALA A 132 -76.56 50.42 -91.13
C ALA A 132 -77.48 49.42 -90.39
N GLN A 133 -77.87 48.32 -91.03
CA GLN A 133 -78.74 47.30 -90.41
C GLN A 133 -77.95 46.32 -89.51
N ILE A 134 -76.70 46.01 -89.85
CA ILE A 134 -75.81 45.17 -89.04
C ILE A 134 -75.48 45.83 -87.69
N GLY A 135 -75.34 47.16 -87.65
CA GLY A 135 -75.03 47.89 -86.41
C GLY A 135 -76.04 47.67 -85.29
N LYS A 136 -77.35 47.71 -85.59
CA LYS A 136 -78.41 47.47 -84.58
C LYS A 136 -78.56 46.01 -84.15
N LEU A 137 -78.36 45.06 -85.05
CA LEU A 137 -78.40 43.63 -84.71
C LEU A 137 -77.19 43.23 -83.86
N SER A 138 -76.02 43.82 -84.13
CA SER A 138 -74.80 43.55 -83.36
C SER A 138 -74.95 43.94 -81.89
N SER A 139 -75.54 45.11 -81.56
CA SER A 139 -75.61 45.57 -80.18
C SER A 139 -76.49 44.69 -79.28
N ILE A 140 -77.61 44.19 -79.82
CA ILE A 140 -78.51 43.28 -79.11
C ILE A 140 -77.83 41.91 -78.93
N SER A 141 -77.14 41.42 -79.96
CA SER A 141 -76.37 40.17 -79.88
C SER A 141 -75.26 40.25 -78.83
N THR A 142 -74.56 41.38 -78.72
CA THR A 142 -73.50 41.58 -77.72
C THR A 142 -74.05 41.55 -76.31
N GLN A 143 -75.16 42.24 -76.03
CA GLN A 143 -75.78 42.25 -74.69
C GLN A 143 -76.31 40.87 -74.27
N ALA A 144 -76.94 40.13 -75.20
CA ALA A 144 -77.40 38.78 -74.94
C ALA A 144 -76.24 37.81 -74.68
N SER A 145 -75.15 37.93 -75.45
CA SER A 145 -73.93 37.15 -75.26
C SER A 145 -73.26 37.45 -73.91
N ASP A 146 -73.19 38.71 -73.49
CA ASP A 146 -72.59 39.10 -72.22
C ASP A 146 -73.37 38.56 -71.02
N LEU A 147 -74.72 38.59 -71.09
CA LEU A 147 -75.58 37.99 -70.07
C LEU A 147 -75.43 36.47 -70.03
N PHE A 148 -75.41 35.81 -71.18
CA PHE A 148 -75.18 34.37 -71.26
C PHE A 148 -73.83 33.97 -70.65
N ASN A 149 -72.77 34.70 -70.97
CA ASN A 149 -71.43 34.48 -70.43
C ASN A 149 -71.40 34.68 -68.90
N LYS A 150 -72.07 35.72 -68.37
CA LYS A 150 -72.18 35.94 -66.92
C LYS A 150 -72.93 34.82 -66.22
N ILE A 151 -74.07 34.38 -66.76
CA ILE A 151 -74.87 33.28 -66.20
C ILE A 151 -74.06 31.98 -66.20
N ASN A 152 -73.37 31.67 -67.31
CA ASN A 152 -72.59 30.46 -67.42
C ASN A 152 -71.37 30.48 -66.47
N THR A 153 -70.76 31.65 -66.27
CA THR A 153 -69.67 31.83 -65.28
C THR A 153 -70.17 31.63 -63.86
N LEU A 154 -71.31 32.21 -63.50
CA LEU A 154 -71.91 32.03 -62.17
C LEU A 154 -72.35 30.58 -61.92
N HIS A 155 -72.90 29.91 -62.94
CA HIS A 155 -73.29 28.51 -62.83
C HIS A 155 -72.07 27.60 -62.62
N LYS A 156 -70.99 27.80 -63.37
CA LYS A 156 -69.72 27.09 -63.16
C LYS A 156 -69.14 27.35 -61.77
N GLN A 157 -69.19 28.60 -61.30
CA GLN A 157 -68.74 28.95 -59.94
C GLN A 157 -69.59 28.30 -58.85
N ALA A 158 -70.91 28.20 -59.05
CA ALA A 158 -71.81 27.55 -58.11
C ALA A 158 -71.57 26.03 -58.05
N ILE A 159 -71.33 25.38 -59.20
CA ILE A 159 -70.95 23.96 -59.25
C ILE A 159 -69.61 23.75 -58.54
N SER A 160 -68.57 24.53 -58.88
CA SER A 160 -67.25 24.44 -58.24
C SER A 160 -67.35 24.60 -56.72
N ARG A 161 -68.11 25.60 -56.23
CA ARG A 161 -68.31 25.80 -54.80
C ARG A 161 -69.07 24.65 -54.14
N LYS A 162 -70.05 24.06 -54.82
CA LYS A 162 -70.76 22.89 -54.31
C LYS A 162 -69.80 21.70 -54.21
N GLU A 163 -69.02 21.43 -55.24
CA GLU A 163 -68.00 20.37 -55.24
C GLU A 163 -66.96 20.57 -54.13
N GLU A 164 -66.50 21.81 -53.90
CA GLU A 164 -65.61 22.14 -52.78
C GLU A 164 -66.26 21.88 -51.42
N VAL A 165 -67.54 22.25 -51.24
CA VAL A 165 -68.28 22.04 -49.99
C VAL A 165 -68.54 20.56 -49.75
N ASP A 166 -68.94 19.81 -50.78
CA ASP A 166 -69.16 18.37 -50.70
C ASP A 166 -67.83 17.66 -50.37
N SER A 167 -66.73 18.04 -51.02
CA SER A 167 -65.39 17.51 -50.72
C SER A 167 -64.97 17.77 -49.26
N LEU A 168 -65.18 18.98 -48.75
CA LEU A 168 -64.87 19.32 -47.36
C LEU A 168 -65.78 18.58 -46.38
N TYR A 169 -67.05 18.40 -46.72
CA TYR A 169 -68.00 17.66 -45.89
C TYR A 169 -67.57 16.19 -45.77
N TYR A 170 -67.22 15.54 -46.88
CA TYR A 170 -66.70 14.17 -46.87
C TYR A 170 -65.35 14.05 -46.18
N GLU A 171 -64.47 15.05 -46.28
CA GLU A 171 -63.19 15.04 -45.56
C GLU A 171 -63.38 15.15 -44.04
N ILE A 172 -64.35 15.94 -43.58
CA ILE A 172 -64.59 16.16 -42.14
C ILE A 172 -65.38 15.01 -41.52
N HIS A 173 -66.46 14.57 -42.17
CA HIS A 173 -67.45 13.64 -41.62
C HIS A 173 -67.36 12.21 -42.17
N GLY A 174 -66.56 11.97 -43.21
CA GLY A 174 -66.54 10.68 -43.89
C GLY A 174 -67.73 10.49 -44.82
N TYR A 175 -67.79 9.32 -45.46
CA TYR A 175 -68.94 8.89 -46.26
C TYR A 175 -69.10 7.38 -46.18
N ASP A 176 -70.35 6.93 -46.30
CA ASP A 176 -70.68 5.51 -46.34
C ASP A 176 -70.61 5.03 -47.80
N GLU A 177 -69.77 4.05 -48.07
CA GLU A 177 -69.72 3.35 -49.35
C GLU A 177 -70.71 2.18 -49.31
N GLU A 178 -71.78 2.23 -50.11
CA GLU A 178 -72.72 1.11 -50.24
C GLU A 178 -72.00 -0.09 -50.87
N GLY A 179 -71.91 -1.19 -50.12
CA GLY A 179 -71.34 -2.45 -50.59
C GLY A 179 -72.20 -3.13 -51.64
N ALA A 180 -71.59 -3.75 -52.66
CA ALA A 180 -72.33 -4.56 -53.63
C ALA A 180 -72.93 -5.82 -52.96
N GLU A 181 -74.21 -6.09 -53.22
CA GLU A 181 -75.05 -7.22 -52.73
C GLU A 181 -74.36 -8.19 -51.74
N GLY A 182 -74.46 -7.89 -50.44
CA GLY A 182 -74.22 -8.86 -49.35
C GLY A 182 -73.09 -8.54 -48.36
N GLU A 183 -72.32 -7.47 -48.55
CA GLU A 183 -71.36 -6.95 -47.56
C GLU A 183 -71.87 -5.64 -46.93
N GLU A 184 -71.64 -5.47 -45.61
CA GLU A 184 -72.07 -4.30 -44.83
C GLU A 184 -71.41 -3.01 -45.32
N ASP A 185 -72.16 -1.90 -45.28
CA ASP A 185 -71.71 -0.57 -45.67
C ASP A 185 -70.41 -0.20 -44.94
N THR A 186 -69.35 0.10 -45.70
CA THR A 186 -68.06 0.50 -45.11
C THR A 186 -68.00 2.02 -44.99
N HIS A 187 -68.03 2.51 -43.75
CA HIS A 187 -67.84 3.92 -43.45
C HIS A 187 -66.37 4.32 -43.64
N VAL A 188 -66.11 5.22 -44.58
CA VAL A 188 -64.79 5.79 -44.80
C VAL A 188 -64.56 6.92 -43.81
N GLU A 189 -63.71 6.69 -42.81
CA GLU A 189 -63.47 7.60 -41.68
C GLU A 189 -63.03 9.01 -42.09
N GLY A 190 -63.78 10.00 -41.60
CA GLY A 190 -63.42 11.42 -41.72
C GLY A 190 -62.34 11.84 -40.72
N ILE A 191 -61.94 13.11 -40.78
CA ILE A 191 -61.00 13.69 -39.79
C ILE A 191 -61.56 13.58 -38.37
N LYS A 192 -62.88 13.71 -38.20
CA LYS A 192 -63.52 13.61 -36.89
C LYS A 192 -63.36 12.21 -36.28
N ASP A 193 -63.61 11.16 -37.05
CA ASP A 193 -63.56 9.78 -36.54
C ASP A 193 -62.11 9.38 -36.23
N LYS A 194 -61.16 9.83 -37.07
CA LYS A 194 -59.73 9.70 -36.77
C LYS A 194 -59.34 10.40 -35.48
N LEU A 195 -59.87 11.60 -35.23
CA LEU A 195 -59.58 12.34 -34.01
C LEU A 195 -60.12 11.59 -32.78
N ASP A 196 -61.36 11.14 -32.83
CA ASP A 196 -61.98 10.38 -31.73
C ASP A 196 -61.21 9.07 -31.47
N SER A 197 -60.84 8.33 -32.52
CA SER A 197 -60.00 7.13 -32.42
C SER A 197 -58.63 7.41 -31.78
N THR A 198 -57.97 8.50 -32.18
CA THR A 198 -56.67 8.88 -31.57
C THR A 198 -56.80 9.28 -30.11
N PHE A 199 -57.92 9.90 -29.70
CA PHE A 199 -58.16 10.23 -28.30
C PHE A 199 -58.40 8.98 -27.45
N GLU A 200 -59.20 8.03 -27.94
CA GLU A 200 -59.41 6.76 -27.26
C GLU A 200 -58.11 5.96 -27.12
N GLN A 201 -57.29 5.94 -28.19
CA GLN A 201 -55.99 5.29 -28.16
C GLN A 201 -55.03 5.96 -27.17
N LEU A 202 -54.99 7.30 -27.15
CA LEU A 202 -54.18 8.06 -26.20
C LEU A 202 -54.61 7.81 -24.75
N GLU A 203 -55.91 7.74 -24.48
CA GLU A 203 -56.43 7.41 -23.15
C GLU A 203 -56.02 5.99 -22.71
N SER A 204 -56.12 5.02 -23.62
CA SER A 204 -55.66 3.65 -23.39
C SER A 204 -54.15 3.60 -23.07
N ASP A 205 -53.34 4.29 -23.87
CA ASP A 205 -51.89 4.37 -23.68
C ASP A 205 -51.53 5.02 -22.34
N PHE A 206 -52.26 6.06 -21.92
CA PHE A 206 -52.08 6.69 -20.61
C PHE A 206 -52.39 5.73 -19.46
N GLN A 207 -53.47 4.94 -19.58
CA GLN A 207 -53.80 3.93 -18.57
C GLN A 207 -52.73 2.82 -18.50
N GLU A 208 -52.21 2.38 -19.65
CA GLU A 208 -51.13 1.39 -19.68
C GLU A 208 -49.83 1.94 -19.09
N LEU A 209 -49.50 3.19 -19.40
CA LEU A 209 -48.34 3.88 -18.83
C LEU A 209 -48.45 4.00 -17.31
N GLY A 210 -49.64 4.37 -16.80
CA GLY A 210 -49.91 4.40 -15.37
C GLY A 210 -49.64 3.06 -14.68
N LYS A 211 -50.13 1.95 -15.27
CA LYS A 211 -49.87 0.60 -14.76
C LYS A 211 -48.38 0.22 -14.79
N LYS A 212 -47.66 0.61 -15.84
CA LYS A 212 -46.20 0.38 -15.94
C LYS A 212 -45.42 1.16 -14.88
N VAL A 213 -45.79 2.42 -14.64
CA VAL A 213 -45.15 3.26 -13.61
C VAL A 213 -45.37 2.66 -12.22
N GLU A 214 -46.60 2.28 -11.89
CA GLU A 214 -46.92 1.65 -10.60
C GLU A 214 -46.17 0.31 -10.41
N LYS A 215 -46.05 -0.48 -11.48
CA LYS A 215 -45.25 -1.72 -11.45
C LYS A 215 -43.77 -1.43 -11.19
N ILE A 216 -43.18 -0.46 -11.89
CA ILE A 216 -41.76 -0.07 -11.71
C ILE A 216 -41.52 0.45 -10.29
N GLU A 217 -42.44 1.25 -9.75
CA GLU A 217 -42.36 1.76 -8.37
C GLU A 217 -42.33 0.62 -7.35
N ASN A 218 -43.26 -0.33 -7.47
CA ASN A 218 -43.37 -1.48 -6.58
C ASN A 218 -42.18 -2.44 -6.69
N GLU A 219 -41.71 -2.71 -7.91
CA GLU A 219 -40.50 -3.52 -8.14
C GLU A 219 -39.25 -2.84 -7.59
N SER A 220 -39.11 -1.52 -7.81
CA SER A 220 -37.97 -0.74 -7.29
C SER A 220 -37.95 -0.74 -5.77
N LYS A 221 -39.10 -0.54 -5.12
CA LYS A 221 -39.23 -0.58 -3.66
C LYS A 221 -38.87 -1.95 -3.10
N THR A 222 -39.40 -3.01 -3.70
CA THR A 222 -39.13 -4.40 -3.29
C THR A 222 -37.64 -4.76 -3.47
N ASN A 223 -37.03 -4.36 -4.58
CA ASN A 223 -35.61 -4.58 -4.83
C ASN A 223 -34.73 -3.81 -3.85
N TYR A 224 -35.11 -2.58 -3.50
CA TYR A 224 -34.42 -1.78 -2.50
C TYR A 224 -34.51 -2.44 -1.11
N ASP A 225 -35.69 -2.86 -0.67
CA ASP A 225 -35.89 -3.52 0.62
C ASP A 225 -35.12 -4.84 0.71
N ASN A 226 -35.12 -5.64 -0.37
CA ASN A 226 -34.31 -6.85 -0.46
C ASN A 226 -32.81 -6.56 -0.41
N PHE A 227 -32.35 -5.49 -1.07
CA PHE A 227 -30.95 -5.06 -1.03
C PHE A 227 -30.52 -4.66 0.39
N ILE A 228 -31.33 -3.85 1.09
CA ILE A 228 -31.06 -3.45 2.48
C ILE A 228 -30.98 -4.69 3.37
N THR A 229 -31.98 -5.57 3.29
CA THR A 229 -32.03 -6.81 4.10
C THR A 229 -30.82 -7.71 3.85
N SER A 230 -30.41 -7.86 2.58
CA SER A 230 -29.24 -8.65 2.20
C SER A 230 -27.92 -8.04 2.71
N LYS A 231 -27.81 -6.71 2.69
CA LYS A 231 -26.62 -6.02 3.21
C LYS A 231 -26.54 -6.10 4.73
N ASP A 232 -27.66 -5.92 5.42
CA ASP A 232 -27.70 -6.05 6.88
C ASP A 232 -27.31 -7.45 7.35
N ASP A 233 -27.82 -8.51 6.73
CA ASP A 233 -27.42 -9.90 7.03
C ASP A 233 -25.92 -10.13 6.73
N SER A 234 -25.41 -9.57 5.63
CA SER A 234 -23.97 -9.64 5.33
C SER A 234 -23.11 -8.91 6.36
N PHE A 235 -23.57 -7.76 6.88
CA PHE A 235 -22.85 -7.01 7.91
C PHE A 235 -22.91 -7.73 9.24
N GLU A 236 -24.07 -8.26 9.64
CA GLU A 236 -24.21 -9.02 10.88
C GLU A 236 -23.30 -10.26 10.88
N LYS A 237 -23.23 -10.99 9.76
CA LYS A 237 -22.29 -12.10 9.59
C LYS A 237 -20.83 -11.67 9.74
N LYS A 238 -20.43 -10.57 9.10
CA LYS A 238 -19.06 -10.04 9.22
C LYS A 238 -18.72 -9.62 10.64
N ILE A 239 -19.64 -8.95 11.32
CA ILE A 239 -19.47 -8.54 12.73
C ILE A 239 -19.30 -9.77 13.63
N LYS A 240 -20.12 -10.81 13.44
CA LYS A 240 -19.98 -12.08 14.17
C LYS A 240 -18.61 -12.74 13.92
N THR A 241 -18.16 -12.79 12.66
CA THR A 241 -16.82 -13.31 12.33
C THR A 241 -15.71 -12.50 12.99
N TRP A 242 -15.74 -11.16 12.90
CA TRP A 242 -14.72 -10.30 13.51
C TRP A 242 -14.68 -10.43 15.03
N ASN A 243 -15.84 -10.50 15.69
CA ASN A 243 -15.89 -10.70 17.13
C ASN A 243 -15.31 -12.07 17.53
N SER A 244 -15.60 -13.12 16.76
CA SER A 244 -15.04 -14.45 16.99
C SER A 244 -13.52 -14.48 16.81
N GLU A 245 -13.00 -13.86 15.75
CA GLU A 245 -11.56 -13.75 15.50
C GLU A 245 -10.87 -12.91 16.57
N TYR A 246 -11.47 -11.78 16.98
CA TYR A 246 -10.95 -10.93 18.04
C TYR A 246 -10.85 -11.68 19.37
N SER A 247 -11.91 -12.38 19.77
CA SER A 247 -11.88 -13.19 21.01
C SER A 247 -10.81 -14.28 20.94
N ARG A 248 -10.69 -14.98 19.81
CA ARG A 248 -9.65 -16.00 19.61
C ARG A 248 -8.25 -15.42 19.73
N ILE A 249 -7.98 -14.29 19.09
CA ILE A 249 -6.67 -13.62 19.16
C ILE A 249 -6.39 -13.13 20.58
N LYS A 250 -7.41 -12.59 21.27
CA LYS A 250 -7.27 -12.15 22.66
C LYS A 250 -6.88 -13.32 23.57
N GLU A 251 -7.56 -14.45 23.47
CA GLU A 251 -7.22 -15.68 24.22
C GLU A 251 -5.82 -16.19 23.89
N GLN A 252 -5.41 -16.13 22.61
CA GLN A 252 -4.05 -16.47 22.21
C GLN A 252 -3.01 -15.54 22.84
N ILE A 253 -3.27 -14.24 22.91
CA ILE A 253 -2.36 -13.27 23.55
C ILE A 253 -2.28 -13.54 25.05
N GLU A 254 -3.42 -13.72 25.71
CA GLU A 254 -3.49 -13.97 27.17
C GLU A 254 -2.79 -15.29 27.55
N SER A 255 -2.90 -16.35 26.74
CA SER A 255 -2.19 -17.61 26.96
C SER A 255 -0.68 -17.54 26.68
N LEU A 256 -0.24 -16.71 25.73
CA LEU A 256 1.19 -16.57 25.41
C LEU A 256 1.95 -15.64 26.37
N LEU A 257 1.27 -14.70 27.03
CA LEU A 257 1.87 -13.73 27.96
C LEU A 257 2.65 -14.36 29.14
N PRO A 258 2.13 -15.35 29.88
CA PRO A 258 2.88 -15.99 30.97
C PRO A 258 4.12 -16.75 30.46
N ASN A 259 4.00 -17.41 29.31
CA ASN A 259 5.11 -18.15 28.69
C ASN A 259 6.22 -17.20 28.18
N ALA A 260 5.84 -16.05 27.60
CA ALA A 260 6.78 -15.03 27.16
C ALA A 260 7.51 -14.37 28.34
N LEU A 261 6.81 -14.13 29.46
CA LEU A 261 7.40 -13.56 30.67
C LEU A 261 8.47 -14.48 31.27
N THR A 262 8.18 -15.77 31.39
CA THR A 262 9.12 -16.75 31.97
C THR A 262 10.29 -17.07 31.06
N ALA A 263 10.07 -17.12 29.75
CA ALA A 263 11.15 -17.20 28.77
C ALA A 263 12.08 -15.97 28.87
N GLY A 264 11.51 -14.76 28.98
CA GLY A 264 12.28 -13.53 29.14
C GLY A 264 13.08 -13.48 30.45
N LEU A 265 12.46 -13.85 31.57
CA LEU A 265 13.12 -13.87 32.88
C LEU A 265 14.21 -14.93 32.97
N SER A 266 13.96 -16.16 32.49
CA SER A 266 14.96 -17.23 32.50
C SER A 266 16.17 -16.88 31.64
N HIS A 267 15.96 -16.23 30.49
CA HIS A 267 17.04 -15.74 29.65
C HIS A 267 17.86 -14.66 30.37
N ALA A 268 17.21 -13.67 30.98
CA ALA A 268 17.89 -12.60 31.73
C ALA A 268 18.72 -13.15 32.90
N TYR A 269 18.21 -14.15 33.64
CA TYR A 269 18.97 -14.82 34.70
C TYR A 269 20.15 -15.63 34.16
N SER A 270 19.96 -16.34 33.05
CA SER A 270 21.02 -17.10 32.38
C SER A 270 22.15 -16.18 31.90
N GLU A 271 21.82 -15.05 31.28
CA GLU A 271 22.79 -14.05 30.82
C GLU A 271 23.60 -13.47 32.00
N LYS A 272 22.92 -13.11 33.10
CA LYS A 272 23.59 -12.61 34.32
C LYS A 272 24.52 -13.65 34.93
N LYS A 273 24.09 -14.91 34.99
CA LYS A 273 24.90 -16.03 35.46
C LYS A 273 26.17 -16.19 34.62
N VAL A 274 26.05 -16.22 33.28
CA VAL A 274 27.21 -16.37 32.37
C VAL A 274 28.19 -15.21 32.55
N LYS A 275 27.69 -13.99 32.72
CA LYS A 275 28.54 -12.81 32.97
C LYS A 275 29.32 -12.95 34.29
N GLU A 276 28.64 -13.31 35.38
CA GLU A 276 29.24 -13.55 36.70
C GLU A 276 30.24 -14.71 36.68
N GLU A 277 29.96 -15.80 35.95
CA GLU A 277 30.93 -16.89 35.77
C GLU A 277 32.22 -16.41 35.09
N SER A 278 32.12 -15.50 34.11
CA SER A 278 33.27 -14.91 33.45
C SER A 278 34.08 -14.02 34.42
N ASP A 279 33.41 -13.24 35.26
CA ASP A 279 34.05 -12.34 36.21
C ASP A 279 34.65 -13.12 37.40
N SER A 280 34.00 -14.19 37.84
CA SER A 280 34.52 -15.16 38.81
C SER A 280 35.81 -15.81 38.31
N LYS A 281 35.89 -16.18 37.02
CA LYS A 281 37.14 -16.70 36.41
C LYS A 281 38.26 -15.66 36.47
N LYS A 282 37.98 -14.39 36.11
CA LYS A 282 38.98 -13.30 36.18
C LYS A 282 39.46 -13.06 37.61
N LEU A 283 38.54 -12.97 38.57
CA LEU A 283 38.87 -12.80 39.99
C LEU A 283 39.70 -13.97 40.53
N ARG A 284 39.46 -15.19 40.04
CA ARG A 284 40.23 -16.40 40.42
C ARG A 284 41.65 -16.30 39.92
N THR A 285 41.84 -15.87 38.68
CA THR A 285 43.17 -15.60 38.13
C THR A 285 43.88 -14.51 38.93
N GLN A 286 43.20 -13.40 39.25
CA GLN A 286 43.76 -12.33 40.09
C GLN A 286 44.18 -12.84 41.48
N PHE A 287 43.39 -13.72 42.09
CA PHE A 287 43.72 -14.33 43.37
C PHE A 287 44.98 -15.20 43.28
N TYR A 288 45.09 -16.08 42.28
CA TYR A 288 46.29 -16.90 42.09
C TYR A 288 47.53 -16.08 41.76
N VAL A 289 47.40 -15.04 40.93
CA VAL A 289 48.48 -14.09 40.65
C VAL A 289 48.91 -13.36 41.92
N GLY A 290 47.95 -12.92 42.74
CA GLY A 290 48.23 -12.31 44.06
C GLY A 290 49.00 -13.25 44.99
N ILE A 291 48.60 -14.53 45.09
CA ILE A 291 49.33 -15.55 45.86
C ILE A 291 50.75 -15.73 45.30
N PHE A 292 50.91 -15.81 43.98
CA PHE A 292 52.21 -15.96 43.36
C PHE A 292 53.16 -14.80 43.72
N PHE A 293 52.68 -13.56 43.67
CA PHE A 293 53.46 -12.40 44.10
C PHE A 293 53.75 -12.40 45.61
N LEU A 294 52.82 -12.86 46.46
CA LEU A 294 53.08 -13.01 47.90
C LEU A 294 54.22 -13.99 48.18
N VAL A 295 54.24 -15.12 47.47
CA VAL A 295 55.34 -16.10 47.57
C VAL A 295 56.66 -15.49 47.10
N LEU A 296 56.65 -14.72 46.00
CA LEU A 296 57.83 -14.05 45.48
C LEU A 296 58.38 -13.01 46.48
N VAL A 297 57.51 -12.15 47.04
CA VAL A 297 57.89 -11.15 48.04
C VAL A 297 58.42 -11.81 49.32
N SER A 298 57.80 -12.91 49.76
CA SER A 298 58.24 -13.70 50.92
C SER A 298 59.62 -14.34 50.73
N LEU A 299 60.05 -14.57 49.47
CA LEU A 299 61.37 -15.12 49.16
C LEU A 299 62.50 -14.08 49.22
N ILE A 300 62.19 -12.78 49.17
CA ILE A 300 63.19 -11.70 49.13
C ILE A 300 64.13 -11.72 50.35
N PRO A 301 63.65 -11.81 51.61
CA PRO A 301 64.52 -11.88 52.77
C PRO A 301 65.46 -13.09 52.74
N PHE A 302 65.01 -14.23 52.21
CA PHE A 302 65.83 -15.44 52.05
C PHE A 302 66.93 -15.23 51.01
N LEU A 303 66.61 -14.63 49.85
CA LEU A 303 67.59 -14.31 48.82
C LEU A 303 68.66 -13.32 49.32
N VAL A 304 68.24 -12.30 50.05
CA VAL A 304 69.14 -11.32 50.66
C VAL A 304 70.03 -11.98 51.72
N SER A 305 69.46 -12.85 52.55
CA SER A 305 70.20 -13.60 53.58
C SER A 305 71.25 -14.55 52.97
N ILE A 306 70.93 -15.23 51.88
CA ILE A 306 71.88 -16.07 51.14
C ILE A 306 73.02 -15.23 50.56
N ASN A 307 72.73 -14.01 50.10
CA ASN A 307 73.76 -13.10 49.58
C ASN A 307 74.69 -12.60 50.71
N LEU A 308 74.14 -12.21 51.86
CA LEU A 308 74.89 -11.80 53.06
C LEU A 308 75.80 -12.93 53.60
N LEU A 309 75.36 -14.19 53.52
CA LEU A 309 76.17 -15.36 53.87
C LEU A 309 77.35 -15.57 52.90
N LYS A 310 77.16 -15.29 51.60
CA LYS A 310 78.24 -15.36 50.60
C LYS A 310 79.29 -14.25 50.79
N GLU A 311 78.90 -13.10 51.32
CA GLU A 311 79.79 -11.97 51.64
C GLU A 311 80.60 -12.18 52.94
N GLY A 312 80.39 -13.29 53.66
CA GLY A 312 81.23 -13.70 54.79
C GLY A 312 80.74 -13.27 56.17
N LYS A 313 79.48 -12.84 56.33
CA LYS A 313 78.89 -12.59 57.65
C LYS A 313 78.64 -13.88 58.42
N GLU A 314 78.80 -13.84 59.75
CA GLU A 314 78.47 -14.97 60.61
C GLU A 314 76.96 -15.29 60.58
N ILE A 315 76.61 -16.57 60.67
CA ILE A 315 75.21 -17.05 60.66
C ILE A 315 74.39 -16.39 61.79
N SER A 316 75.04 -16.10 62.91
CA SER A 316 74.48 -15.39 64.07
C SER A 316 74.00 -13.98 63.73
N GLU A 317 74.80 -13.21 62.98
CA GLU A 317 74.49 -11.85 62.57
C GLU A 317 73.34 -11.81 61.55
N VAL A 318 73.35 -12.73 60.59
CA VAL A 318 72.28 -12.84 59.58
C VAL A 318 70.94 -13.21 60.23
N LEU A 319 70.96 -14.04 61.28
CA LEU A 319 69.75 -14.41 62.02
C LEU A 319 69.19 -13.24 62.84
N LEU A 320 70.06 -12.38 63.38
CA LEU A 320 69.67 -11.16 64.10
C LEU A 320 69.12 -10.08 63.17
N ASP A 321 69.61 -10.01 61.93
CA ASP A 321 69.15 -9.04 60.92
C ASP A 321 67.85 -9.47 60.23
N LEU A 322 67.49 -10.76 60.29
CA LEU A 322 66.31 -11.33 59.63
C LEU A 322 64.99 -10.63 60.01
N PRO A 323 64.68 -10.35 61.29
CA PRO A 323 63.46 -9.64 61.68
C PRO A 323 63.42 -8.21 61.11
N ARG A 324 64.57 -7.52 61.03
CA ARG A 324 64.68 -6.17 60.47
C ARG A 324 64.42 -6.17 58.97
N LEU A 325 64.91 -7.19 58.25
CA LEU A 325 64.64 -7.39 56.83
C LEU A 325 63.15 -7.69 56.56
N VAL A 326 62.51 -8.48 57.42
CA VAL A 326 61.06 -8.76 57.32
C VAL A 326 60.22 -7.51 57.56
N ILE A 327 60.60 -6.65 58.51
CA ILE A 327 59.91 -5.37 58.73
C ILE A 327 60.12 -4.42 57.53
N SER A 328 61.31 -4.45 56.92
CA SER A 328 61.63 -3.60 55.76
C SER A 328 60.85 -3.97 54.48
N ILE A 329 60.41 -5.23 54.33
CA ILE A 329 59.64 -5.69 53.15
C ILE A 329 58.12 -5.52 53.33
N LEU A 330 57.67 -5.16 54.54
CA LEU A 330 56.26 -5.03 54.92
C LEU A 330 55.48 -4.03 54.03
N PRO A 331 56.02 -2.83 53.66
CA PRO A 331 55.36 -1.91 52.74
C PRO A 331 55.09 -2.50 51.34
N LEU A 332 55.90 -3.46 50.91
CA LEU A 332 55.69 -4.17 49.64
C LEU A 332 54.70 -5.33 49.79
N TYR A 333 54.68 -6.00 50.95
CA TYR A 333 53.83 -7.16 51.21
C TYR A 333 52.34 -6.77 51.38
N VAL A 334 52.05 -5.66 52.06
CA VAL A 334 50.68 -5.24 52.40
C VAL A 334 49.79 -5.01 51.17
N PRO A 335 50.21 -4.28 50.11
CA PRO A 335 49.39 -4.08 48.91
C PRO A 335 49.08 -5.38 48.16
N VAL A 336 50.03 -6.31 48.08
CA VAL A 336 49.84 -7.60 47.40
C VAL A 336 48.89 -8.49 48.21
N MET A 337 49.04 -8.48 49.54
CA MET A 337 48.15 -9.20 50.45
C MET A 337 46.72 -8.67 50.36
N TRP A 338 46.57 -7.35 50.26
CA TRP A 338 45.27 -6.71 50.02
C TRP A 338 44.62 -7.19 48.73
N LEU A 339 45.36 -7.17 47.62
CA LEU A 339 44.83 -7.59 46.33
C LEU A 339 44.34 -9.03 46.36
N ALA A 340 45.12 -9.94 46.95
CA ALA A 340 44.72 -11.34 47.12
C ALA A 340 43.49 -11.47 48.04
N TYR A 341 43.45 -10.73 49.15
CA TYR A 341 42.33 -10.75 50.09
C TYR A 341 41.02 -10.24 49.47
N SER A 342 41.08 -9.10 48.78
CA SER A 342 39.94 -8.49 48.10
C SER A 342 39.42 -9.39 46.97
N ALA A 343 40.32 -9.97 46.17
CA ALA A 343 39.94 -10.92 45.13
C ALA A 343 39.22 -12.16 45.72
N ASN A 344 39.71 -12.71 46.83
CA ASN A 344 39.07 -13.84 47.50
C ASN A 344 37.67 -13.51 48.05
N LYS A 345 37.49 -12.32 48.66
CA LYS A 345 36.17 -11.87 49.15
C LYS A 345 35.18 -11.73 47.99
N LYS A 346 35.60 -11.08 46.89
CA LYS A 346 34.79 -10.93 45.67
C LYS A 346 34.48 -12.27 44.98
N LEU A 347 35.40 -13.23 45.04
CA LEU A 347 35.17 -14.59 44.53
C LEU A 347 34.08 -15.34 45.27
N ASN A 348 34.10 -15.32 46.60
CA ASN A 348 33.10 -15.98 47.42
C ASN A 348 31.72 -15.32 47.22
N LEU A 349 31.70 -14.00 47.03
CA LEU A 349 30.49 -13.28 46.67
C LEU A 349 29.94 -13.73 45.31
N SER A 350 30.78 -13.73 44.26
CA SER A 350 30.38 -14.12 42.91
C SER A 350 29.87 -15.56 42.84
N LYS A 351 30.47 -16.51 43.58
CA LYS A 351 29.94 -17.89 43.69
C LYS A 351 28.50 -17.92 44.20
N ARG A 352 28.20 -17.14 45.24
CA ARG A 352 26.85 -17.06 45.79
C ARG A 352 25.88 -16.45 44.78
N LEU A 353 26.27 -15.38 44.08
CA LEU A 353 25.45 -14.79 43.02
C LEU A 353 25.15 -15.80 41.90
N ILE A 354 26.13 -16.61 41.50
CA ILE A 354 25.96 -17.65 40.48
C ILE A 354 24.94 -18.70 40.95
N GLU A 355 25.01 -19.15 42.21
CA GLU A 355 24.04 -20.08 42.79
C GLU A 355 22.63 -19.49 42.81
N GLU A 356 22.48 -18.24 43.24
CA GLU A 356 21.19 -17.53 43.26
C GLU A 356 20.61 -17.35 41.85
N TYR A 357 21.40 -16.87 40.88
CA TYR A 357 20.94 -16.73 39.50
C TYR A 357 20.61 -18.07 38.86
N THR A 358 21.36 -19.13 39.18
CA THR A 358 21.05 -20.49 38.71
C THR A 358 19.74 -20.99 39.31
N HIS A 359 19.49 -20.76 40.60
CA HIS A 359 18.23 -21.11 41.25
C HIS A 359 17.05 -20.37 40.61
N LYS A 360 17.18 -19.05 40.36
CA LYS A 360 16.15 -18.24 39.69
C LYS A 360 15.92 -18.62 38.23
N GLU A 361 16.98 -18.98 37.49
CA GLU A 361 16.90 -19.50 36.13
C GLU A 361 16.12 -20.83 36.10
N VAL A 362 16.50 -21.79 36.95
CA VAL A 362 15.84 -23.10 37.04
C VAL A 362 14.40 -22.95 37.47
N LEU A 363 14.10 -22.10 38.46
CA LEU A 363 12.73 -21.85 38.89
C LEU A 363 11.88 -21.27 37.76
N SER A 364 12.41 -20.33 36.98
CA SER A 364 11.70 -19.73 35.84
C SER A 364 11.41 -20.77 34.75
N LYS A 365 12.35 -21.68 34.46
CA LYS A 365 12.15 -22.80 33.52
C LYS A 365 11.16 -23.85 34.05
N THR A 366 11.21 -24.13 35.35
CA THR A 366 10.27 -25.05 36.01
C THR A 366 8.85 -24.47 36.01
N PHE A 367 8.71 -23.14 36.19
CA PHE A 367 7.42 -22.46 36.04
C PHE A 367 6.85 -22.68 34.64
N GLU A 368 7.64 -22.51 33.58
CA GLU A 368 7.18 -22.75 32.19
C GLU A 368 6.64 -24.18 32.02
N GLY A 369 7.38 -25.18 32.51
CA GLY A 369 6.95 -26.58 32.45
C GLY A 369 5.71 -26.89 33.31
N LEU A 370 5.57 -26.28 34.49
CA LEU A 370 4.40 -26.43 35.37
C LEU A 370 3.19 -25.66 34.82
N SER A 371 3.39 -24.47 34.26
CA SER A 371 2.35 -23.69 33.60
C SER A 371 1.74 -24.49 32.47
N ARG A 372 2.57 -25.12 31.62
CA ARG A 372 2.07 -25.98 30.54
C ARG A 372 1.29 -27.19 31.05
N GLN A 373 1.74 -27.82 32.14
CA GLN A 373 0.99 -28.93 32.77
C GLN A 373 -0.34 -28.48 33.37
N ILE A 374 -0.42 -27.25 33.90
CA ILE A 374 -1.67 -26.69 34.40
C ILE A 374 -2.60 -26.31 33.24
N ASP A 375 -2.06 -25.78 32.15
CA ASP A 375 -2.82 -25.53 30.91
C ASP A 375 -3.42 -26.84 30.37
N GLU A 376 -2.65 -27.95 30.40
CA GLU A 376 -3.11 -29.29 30.01
C GLU A 376 -4.18 -29.88 30.98
N LEU A 377 -4.23 -29.44 32.24
CA LEU A 377 -5.22 -29.87 33.24
C LEU A 377 -6.54 -29.10 33.18
N GLU A 378 -6.54 -27.91 32.59
CA GLU A 378 -7.74 -27.07 32.42
C GLU A 378 -8.84 -27.78 31.61
N ASP A 379 -8.46 -28.68 30.72
CA ASP A 379 -9.38 -29.53 29.94
C ASP A 379 -10.17 -30.54 30.79
N HIS A 380 -9.76 -30.79 32.03
CA HIS A 380 -10.36 -31.80 32.92
C HIS A 380 -10.98 -31.23 34.19
N ASP A 381 -10.38 -30.20 34.82
CA ASP A 381 -10.88 -29.60 36.07
C ASP A 381 -10.46 -28.13 36.21
N TYR A 382 -11.34 -27.22 35.78
CA TYR A 382 -11.08 -25.78 35.71
C TYR A 382 -10.75 -25.15 37.07
N ASP A 383 -11.49 -25.50 38.13
CA ASP A 383 -11.33 -24.90 39.46
C ASP A 383 -9.95 -25.24 40.07
N VAL A 384 -9.51 -26.49 39.91
CA VAL A 384 -8.20 -26.95 40.39
C VAL A 384 -7.06 -26.30 39.59
N SER A 385 -7.21 -26.18 38.26
CA SER A 385 -6.21 -25.54 37.40
C SER A 385 -6.00 -24.06 37.76
N SER A 386 -7.09 -23.33 38.03
CA SER A 386 -7.06 -21.90 38.38
C SER A 386 -6.38 -21.66 39.74
N GLU A 387 -6.68 -22.48 40.75
CA GLU A 387 -6.01 -22.40 42.06
C GLU A 387 -4.51 -22.68 41.95
N LEU A 388 -4.12 -23.67 41.14
CA LEU A 388 -2.71 -24.01 40.87
C LEU A 388 -1.98 -22.88 40.13
N ARG A 389 -2.61 -22.25 39.12
CA ARG A 389 -2.06 -21.07 38.43
C ARG A 389 -1.78 -19.94 39.42
N ILE A 390 -2.73 -19.62 40.30
CA ILE A 390 -2.59 -18.55 41.29
C ILE A 390 -1.43 -18.84 42.26
N LYS A 391 -1.34 -20.08 42.78
CA LYS A 391 -0.23 -20.49 43.66
C LYS A 391 1.12 -20.41 42.94
N LEU A 392 1.17 -20.84 41.68
CA LEU A 392 2.39 -20.79 40.87
C LEU A 392 2.84 -19.34 40.61
N LEU A 393 1.91 -18.45 40.28
CA LEU A 393 2.13 -17.00 40.10
C LEU A 393 2.61 -16.33 41.40
N PHE A 394 2.05 -16.72 42.54
CA PHE A 394 2.50 -16.22 43.84
C PHE A 394 3.95 -16.65 44.12
N ASN A 395 4.27 -17.93 43.93
CA ASN A 395 5.62 -18.46 44.15
C ASN A 395 6.68 -17.79 43.27
N ILE A 396 6.39 -17.54 41.98
CA ILE A 396 7.35 -16.86 41.09
C ILE A 396 7.53 -15.39 41.48
N MET A 397 6.45 -14.73 41.92
CA MET A 397 6.49 -13.33 42.37
C MET A 397 7.31 -13.20 43.66
N GLU A 398 7.12 -14.11 44.62
CA GLU A 398 7.87 -14.14 45.86
C GLU A 398 9.38 -14.29 45.59
N VAL A 399 9.79 -15.25 44.76
CA VAL A 399 11.22 -15.49 44.46
C VAL A 399 11.83 -14.40 43.56
N SER A 400 11.03 -13.78 42.69
CA SER A 400 11.49 -12.65 41.87
C SER A 400 11.66 -11.37 42.70
N SER A 401 10.79 -11.14 43.67
CA SER A 401 10.80 -9.96 44.57
C SER A 401 12.01 -9.93 45.50
N GLU A 402 12.57 -11.09 45.85
CA GLU A 402 13.78 -11.14 46.67
C GLU A 402 15.01 -10.63 45.89
N ASN A 403 15.52 -9.46 46.28
CA ASN A 403 16.74 -8.91 45.69
C ASN A 403 17.95 -9.83 46.00
N PRO A 404 18.70 -10.32 44.98
CA PRO A 404 19.89 -11.14 45.19
C PRO A 404 20.96 -10.47 46.06
N GLY A 405 20.92 -9.14 46.20
CA GLY A 405 21.79 -8.37 47.10
C GLY A 405 21.46 -8.48 48.59
N LYS A 406 20.23 -8.87 48.97
CA LYS A 406 19.78 -8.95 50.37
C LYS A 406 20.51 -10.06 51.15
N LEU A 407 20.88 -11.12 50.46
CA LEU A 407 21.58 -12.27 51.01
C LEU A 407 23.07 -11.99 51.22
N ILE A 408 23.63 -10.92 50.62
CA ILE A 408 25.00 -10.46 50.84
C ILE A 408 25.05 -9.71 52.18
N SER A 409 25.17 -10.44 53.29
CA SER A 409 25.18 -9.91 54.66
C SER A 409 26.42 -9.06 55.04
N ASP A 410 27.21 -8.61 54.07
CA ASP A 410 28.48 -7.91 54.28
C ASP A 410 28.74 -6.74 53.29
N TYR A 411 27.72 -6.25 52.56
CA TYR A 411 27.91 -5.16 51.60
C TYR A 411 28.46 -3.87 52.25
N ASN A 412 28.08 -3.61 53.51
CA ASN A 412 28.48 -2.42 54.26
C ASN A 412 29.77 -2.61 55.08
N LYS A 413 30.44 -3.78 55.02
CA LYS A 413 31.70 -3.99 55.74
C LYS A 413 32.88 -3.64 54.85
N SER A 414 33.75 -2.76 55.35
CA SER A 414 34.93 -2.29 54.63
C SER A 414 35.72 -3.45 54.02
N ASP A 415 36.17 -3.27 52.78
CA ASP A 415 37.00 -4.25 52.07
C ASP A 415 38.48 -4.22 52.54
N HIS A 416 38.75 -3.51 53.64
CA HIS A 416 40.08 -3.35 54.19
C HIS A 416 40.48 -4.60 54.98
N PRO A 417 41.56 -5.32 54.58
CA PRO A 417 42.01 -6.56 55.24
C PRO A 417 42.27 -6.37 56.73
N LEU A 418 42.92 -5.27 57.13
CA LEU A 418 43.15 -4.96 58.56
C LEU A 418 41.85 -4.66 59.31
N MET A 419 40.92 -3.87 58.76
CA MET A 419 39.66 -3.55 59.42
C MET A 419 38.74 -4.78 59.54
N ASP A 420 38.70 -5.66 58.52
CA ASP A 420 37.96 -6.91 58.60
C ASP A 420 38.63 -7.92 59.56
N ALA A 421 39.95 -7.91 59.67
CA ALA A 421 40.67 -8.67 60.71
C ALA A 421 40.40 -8.14 62.12
N LEU A 422 40.32 -6.81 62.30
CA LEU A 422 39.95 -6.15 63.56
C LEU A 422 38.50 -6.46 63.96
N ASP A 423 37.57 -6.43 63.02
CA ASP A 423 36.17 -6.81 63.25
C ASP A 423 36.04 -8.30 63.61
N LYS A 424 36.83 -9.17 62.98
CA LYS A 424 36.88 -10.59 63.31
C LYS A 424 37.56 -10.85 64.65
N SER A 425 38.59 -10.09 65.02
CA SER A 425 39.24 -10.21 66.34
C SER A 425 38.34 -9.69 67.46
N ALA A 426 37.56 -8.64 67.22
CA ALA A 426 36.52 -8.17 68.15
C ALA A 426 35.39 -9.21 68.33
N LYS A 427 35.00 -9.92 67.26
CA LYS A 427 34.08 -11.06 67.34
C LYS A 427 34.68 -12.27 68.05
N LEU A 428 35.98 -12.53 67.86
CA LEU A 428 36.72 -13.54 68.60
C LEU A 428 36.75 -13.21 70.10
N SER A 429 36.94 -11.93 70.48
CA SER A 429 36.80 -11.47 71.87
C SER A 429 35.44 -11.83 72.44
N LYS A 430 34.36 -11.50 71.73
CA LYS A 430 32.99 -11.85 72.14
C LYS A 430 32.72 -13.36 72.19
N ALA A 431 33.43 -14.16 71.39
CA ALA A 431 33.34 -15.62 71.42
C ALA A 431 34.15 -16.22 72.57
N VAL A 432 35.32 -15.65 72.88
CA VAL A 432 36.13 -15.98 74.07
C VAL A 432 35.37 -15.61 75.35
N ASP A 433 34.67 -14.46 75.37
CA ASP A 433 33.76 -14.04 76.44
C ASP A 433 32.52 -14.94 76.61
N LYS A 434 32.19 -15.77 75.61
CA LYS A 434 31.17 -16.82 75.74
C LYS A 434 31.78 -18.16 76.16
N LEU A 435 33.04 -18.41 75.81
CA LEU A 435 33.79 -19.60 76.20
C LEU A 435 34.13 -19.62 77.70
N THR A 436 34.20 -18.45 78.34
CA THR A 436 34.28 -18.29 79.81
C THR A 436 33.09 -18.92 80.55
N GLY A 437 31.96 -19.15 79.87
CA GLY A 437 30.77 -19.82 80.41
C GLY A 437 30.84 -21.35 80.45
N ILE A 438 31.91 -21.98 79.94
CA ILE A 438 32.07 -23.44 79.92
C ILE A 438 32.97 -23.87 81.09
N PRO A 439 32.49 -24.72 82.02
CA PRO A 439 33.27 -25.16 83.18
C PRO A 439 34.51 -25.98 82.74
N GLY A 440 35.70 -25.56 83.19
CA GLY A 440 36.98 -26.23 82.92
C GLY A 440 37.96 -25.46 82.02
N MET A 441 37.53 -24.40 81.33
CA MET A 441 38.38 -23.59 80.43
C MET A 441 38.88 -22.27 81.04
N SER A 442 38.58 -21.99 82.32
CA SER A 442 38.81 -20.67 82.93
C SER A 442 40.28 -20.23 82.96
N LYS A 443 41.22 -21.17 83.14
CA LYS A 443 42.66 -20.87 83.15
C LYS A 443 43.20 -20.53 81.76
N LEU A 444 42.66 -21.14 80.71
CA LEU A 444 43.06 -20.85 79.33
C LEU A 444 42.49 -19.50 78.87
N THR A 445 41.26 -19.18 79.26
CA THR A 445 40.65 -17.87 79.02
C THR A 445 41.40 -16.76 79.75
N GLU A 446 41.82 -16.96 81.00
CA GLU A 446 42.55 -15.95 81.78
C GLU A 446 43.95 -15.67 81.20
N ILE A 447 44.66 -16.69 80.72
CA ILE A 447 45.98 -16.54 80.06
C ILE A 447 45.85 -15.84 78.71
N LEU A 448 44.82 -16.18 77.93
CA LEU A 448 44.52 -15.54 76.64
C LEU A 448 44.13 -14.07 76.83
N GLU A 449 43.22 -13.79 77.76
CA GLU A 449 42.75 -12.43 78.06
C GLU A 449 43.90 -11.54 78.58
N LYS A 450 44.80 -12.08 79.41
CA LYS A 450 45.97 -11.36 79.93
C LYS A 450 47.03 -11.10 78.85
N ARG A 451 47.25 -12.04 77.92
CA ARG A 451 48.14 -11.83 76.76
C ARG A 451 47.53 -10.82 75.78
N GLN A 452 46.23 -10.89 75.55
CA GLN A 452 45.52 -10.01 74.63
C GLN A 452 45.44 -8.58 75.16
N LYS A 453 45.09 -8.35 76.44
CA LYS A 453 45.12 -7.00 77.06
C LYS A 453 46.51 -6.36 76.96
N ARG A 454 47.58 -7.16 77.05
CA ARG A 454 48.95 -6.68 76.82
C ARG A 454 49.23 -6.30 75.38
N ILE A 455 48.70 -7.04 74.40
CA ILE A 455 48.87 -6.72 72.98
C ILE A 455 48.06 -5.48 72.60
N LEU A 456 46.78 -5.44 73.01
CA LEU A 456 45.86 -4.33 72.73
C LEU A 456 46.36 -3.00 73.34
N ASN A 457 46.82 -3.02 74.59
CA ASN A 457 47.35 -1.81 75.24
C ASN A 457 48.69 -1.36 74.64
N LYS A 458 49.49 -2.28 74.08
CA LYS A 458 50.78 -1.96 73.46
C LYS A 458 50.61 -1.43 72.02
N GLU A 459 49.59 -1.90 71.31
CA GLU A 459 49.20 -1.39 69.99
C GLU A 459 48.43 -0.06 70.08
N LEU A 460 47.54 0.12 71.07
CA LEU A 460 46.89 1.41 71.33
C LEU A 460 47.92 2.49 71.68
N ALA A 461 48.91 2.18 72.53
CA ALA A 461 50.00 3.11 72.82
C ALA A 461 50.84 3.47 71.58
N GLY A 462 51.07 2.51 70.66
CA GLY A 462 51.80 2.78 69.42
C GLY A 462 50.99 3.59 68.38
N ILE A 463 49.66 3.51 68.43
CA ILE A 463 48.76 4.32 67.59
C ILE A 463 48.64 5.75 68.16
N ASP A 464 48.53 5.90 69.48
CA ASP A 464 48.52 7.20 70.15
C ASP A 464 49.86 7.94 69.96
N GLU A 465 51.01 7.24 70.06
CA GLU A 465 52.34 7.82 69.81
C GLU A 465 52.52 8.21 68.32
N ALA A 466 51.94 7.45 67.39
CA ALA A 466 51.94 7.78 65.97
C ALA A 466 51.03 9.00 65.66
N LEU A 467 49.86 9.09 66.30
CA LEU A 467 48.93 10.22 66.17
C LEU A 467 49.53 11.51 66.77
N GLU A 468 50.16 11.44 67.94
CA GLU A 468 50.87 12.58 68.55
C GLU A 468 52.07 13.03 67.71
N SER A 469 52.77 12.11 67.02
CA SER A 469 53.85 12.48 66.10
C SER A 469 53.34 13.21 64.84
N THR A 470 52.15 12.85 64.35
CA THR A 470 51.53 13.53 63.19
C THR A 470 50.89 14.87 63.54
N GLU A 471 50.39 15.06 64.77
CA GLU A 471 49.89 16.36 65.22
C GLU A 471 51.04 17.37 65.45
N ASN A 472 52.17 16.94 66.01
CA ASN A 472 53.33 17.82 66.24
C ASN A 472 54.07 18.26 64.96
N GLU A 473 54.00 17.50 63.87
CA GLU A 473 54.52 17.95 62.56
C GLU A 473 53.61 18.98 61.87
N SER A 474 52.33 19.04 62.23
CA SER A 474 51.37 19.99 61.66
C SER A 474 51.39 21.37 62.33
N GLU A 475 51.92 21.48 63.55
CA GLU A 475 52.08 22.75 64.27
C GLU A 475 53.42 23.48 64.01
N ASN A 476 54.38 22.84 63.33
CA ASN A 476 55.71 23.42 63.03
C ASN A 476 55.97 23.67 61.52
N ALA A 477 54.93 23.72 60.68
CA ALA A 477 55.03 24.05 59.25
C ALA A 477 54.53 25.47 58.93
#